data_AF-A0A521S7M2-F1
#
_entry.id   AF-A0A521S7M2-F1
#
_cell.length_a   1.000
_cell.length_b   1.000
_cell.length_c   1.000
_cell.angle_alpha   90.00
_cell.angle_beta   90.00
_cell.angle_gamma   90.00
#
_symmetry.space_group_name_H-M   'P 1'
#
loop_
_entity.id
_entity.type
_entity.pdbx_description
1 polymer ?
#
loop_
_entity_poly.entity_id
_entity_poly.type
_entity_poly.pdbx_seq_one_letter_code
_entity_poly.pdbx_strand_id
1 'polypeptide(L)' 'LMTRYPKTIPADALAARAIALMEQHSITSLFIILEDSGRKPTGIVHLHDLLKAGIV' A
#
# COMPACT_ATOMS: atom_id res chain seq x y z
N LEU A 1 -17.91 -5.30 3.99
CA LEU A 1 -18.09 -3.87 4.31
C LEU A 1 -16.86 -3.11 3.80
N MET A 2 -17.02 -2.02 3.04
CA MET A 2 -15.88 -1.17 2.64
C MET A 2 -15.56 -0.14 3.74
N THR A 3 -14.29 0.06 4.05
CA THR A 3 -13.81 1.01 5.08
C THR A 3 -13.77 2.43 4.52
N ARG A 4 -14.31 3.41 5.26
CA ARG A 4 -14.35 4.83 4.86
C ARG A 4 -12.97 5.50 4.75
N TYR A 5 -11.98 4.95 5.44
CA TYR A 5 -10.61 5.45 5.52
C TYR A 5 -9.62 4.31 5.25
N PRO A 6 -9.43 3.92 3.97
CA PRO A 6 -8.48 2.87 3.64
C PRO A 6 -7.05 3.31 3.98
N LYS A 7 -6.17 2.33 4.23
CA LYS A 7 -4.74 2.58 4.38
C LYS A 7 -4.14 2.85 3.00
N THR A 8 -3.24 3.82 2.96
CA THR A 8 -2.62 4.31 1.72
C THR A 8 -1.13 4.48 1.93
N ILE A 9 -0.36 4.50 0.85
CA ILE A 9 1.08 4.80 0.84
C ILE A 9 1.42 5.75 -0.31
N PRO A 10 2.39 6.66 -0.13
CA PRO A 10 2.93 7.46 -1.22
C PRO A 10 3.51 6.60 -2.35
N ALA A 11 3.38 7.05 -3.60
CA ALA A 11 3.87 6.34 -4.78
C ALA A 11 5.40 6.22 -4.85
N ASP A 12 6.11 7.11 -4.18
CA ASP A 12 7.58 7.14 -4.07
C ASP A 12 8.10 6.36 -2.86
N ALA A 13 7.21 5.79 -2.04
CA ALA A 13 7.62 5.01 -0.89
C ALA A 13 8.29 3.69 -1.29
N LEU A 14 9.31 3.31 -0.53
CA LEU A 14 9.95 2.00 -0.69
C LEU A 14 8.93 0.87 -0.48
N ALA A 15 9.00 -0.16 -1.33
CA ALA A 15 8.12 -1.32 -1.21
C ALA A 15 8.26 -2.06 0.14
N ALA A 16 9.45 -2.08 0.73
CA ALA A 16 9.66 -2.61 2.09
C ALA A 16 8.78 -1.89 3.14
N ARG A 17 8.55 -0.58 2.97
CA ARG A 17 7.64 0.18 3.84
C ARG A 17 6.18 -0.22 3.62
N ALA A 18 5.80 -0.56 2.39
CA ALA A 18 4.46 -1.10 2.11
C ALA A 18 4.23 -2.44 2.82
N ILE A 19 5.21 -3.35 2.79
CA ILE A 19 5.17 -4.62 3.52
C ILE A 19 5.00 -4.37 5.02
N ALA A 20 5.87 -3.55 5.62
CA ALA A 20 5.82 -3.26 7.05
C ALA A 20 4.46 -2.66 7.48
N LEU A 21 3.88 -1.77 6.67
CA LEU A 21 2.57 -1.18 6.97
C LEU A 21 1.44 -2.21 6.84
N MET A 22 1.53 -3.10 5.86
CA MET A 22 0.59 -4.20 5.67
C MET A 22 0.61 -5.17 6.85
N GLU A 23 1.80 -5.56 7.32
CA GLU A 23 1.99 -6.40 8.50
C GLU A 23 1.47 -5.72 9.78
N GLN A 24 1.85 -4.46 10.01
CA GLN A 24 1.42 -3.69 11.18
C GLN A 24 -0.10 -3.59 11.30
N HIS A 25 -0.81 -3.53 10.17
CA HIS A 25 -2.26 -3.42 10.13
C HIS A 25 -2.98 -4.74 9.82
N SER A 26 -2.26 -5.85 9.71
CA SER A 26 -2.82 -7.15 9.31
C SER A 26 -3.68 -7.08 8.05
N ILE A 27 -3.23 -6.34 7.04
CA ILE A 27 -3.89 -6.18 5.74
C ILE A 27 -2.98 -6.71 4.63
N THR A 28 -3.57 -7.12 3.50
CA THR A 28 -2.84 -7.73 2.37
C THR A 28 -2.82 -6.87 1.12
N SER A 29 -3.48 -5.71 1.16
CA SER A 29 -3.56 -4.76 0.04
C SER A 29 -3.42 -3.34 0.55
N LEU A 30 -2.78 -2.48 -0.25
CA LEU A 30 -2.54 -1.09 0.09
C LEU A 30 -2.74 -0.21 -1.14
N PHE A 31 -3.48 0.90 -0.97
CA PHE A 31 -3.67 1.86 -2.06
C PHE A 31 -2.48 2.80 -2.18
N ILE A 32 -2.10 3.11 -3.41
CA ILE A 32 -1.02 4.05 -3.71
C ILE A 32 -1.65 5.41 -4.03
N ILE A 33 -1.12 6.47 -3.44
CA ILE A 33 -1.56 7.85 -3.67
C ILE A 33 -0.36 8.74 -4.06
N LEU A 34 -0.64 9.80 -4.82
CA LEU A 34 0.31 10.89 -5.06
C LEU A 34 0.04 12.01 -4.06
N GLU A 35 1.08 12.61 -3.49
CA GLU A 35 0.95 13.67 -2.48
C GLU A 35 0.08 14.84 -2.97
N ASP A 36 0.27 15.27 -4.22
CA ASP A 36 -0.45 16.40 -4.81
C ASP A 36 -1.88 16.06 -5.29
N SER A 37 -2.27 14.77 -5.29
CA SER A 37 -3.58 14.31 -5.79
C SER A 37 -4.63 14.14 -4.69
N GLY A 38 -4.31 14.53 -3.45
CA GLY A 38 -5.16 14.30 -2.29
C GLY A 38 -5.33 12.80 -2.00
N ARG A 39 -6.57 12.36 -1.72
CA ARG A 39 -6.89 10.95 -1.41
C ARG A 39 -7.28 10.09 -2.62
N LYS A 40 -6.98 10.54 -3.84
CA LYS A 40 -7.29 9.78 -5.03
C LYS A 40 -6.26 8.65 -5.23
N PRO A 41 -6.66 7.37 -5.18
CA PRO A 41 -5.73 6.28 -5.43
C PRO A 41 -5.30 6.28 -6.90
N THR A 42 -4.01 6.13 -7.13
CA THR A 42 -3.40 5.96 -8.46
C THR A 42 -3.08 4.50 -8.76
N GLY A 43 -3.06 3.65 -7.74
CA GLY A 43 -2.84 2.22 -7.90
C GLY A 43 -3.14 1.44 -6.62
N ILE A 44 -2.88 0.14 -6.69
CA ILE A 44 -2.97 -0.79 -5.57
C ILE A 44 -1.81 -1.76 -5.65
N VAL A 45 -1.30 -2.16 -4.49
CA VAL A 45 -0.30 -3.22 -4.37
C VAL A 45 -0.80 -4.28 -3.40
N HIS A 46 -0.48 -5.54 -3.69
CA HIS A 46 -0.75 -6.66 -2.79
C HIS A 46 0.54 -7.16 -2.16
N LEU A 47 0.44 -7.62 -0.91
CA LEU A 47 1.55 -8.21 -0.18
C LEU A 47 2.21 -9.36 -0.97
N HIS A 48 1.40 -10.24 -1.56
CA HIS A 48 1.91 -11.39 -2.31
C HIS A 48 2.70 -11.01 -3.56
N ASP A 49 2.37 -9.90 -4.21
CA ASP A 49 3.11 -9.42 -5.39
C ASP A 49 4.50 -8.91 -4.98
N LEU A 50 4.58 -8.20 -3.85
CA LEU A 50 5.85 -7.72 -3.30
C LEU A 50 6.76 -8.87 -2.86
N LEU A 51 6.20 -9.89 -2.19
CA LEU A 51 6.95 -11.07 -1.78
C LEU A 51 7.44 -11.87 -2.99
N LYS A 52 6.61 -12.04 -4.03
CA LYS A 52 7.01 -12.70 -5.29
C LYS A 52 8.10 -11.93 -6.04
N ALA A 53 8.12 -10.60 -5.93
CA ALA A 53 9.17 -9.76 -6.47
C ALA A 53 10.50 -9.85 -5.69
N GLY A 54 10.56 -10.63 -4.60
CA GLY A 54 11.76 -10.84 -3.80
C GLY A 54 12.04 -9.73 -2.80
N ILE A 55 11.03 -8.91 -2.48
CA ILE A 55 11.16 -7.85 -1.48
C ILE A 55 10.88 -8.48 -0.11
N VAL A 56 11.92 -8.56 0.72
CA VAL A 56 11.93 -9.13 2.08
C VAL A 56 12.76 -8.27 3.03
#